data_AF-A0A9E5UJA2-F1
#
_entry.id   AF-A0A9E5UJA2-F1
#
_cell.length_a   1.000
_cell.length_b   1.000
_cell.length_c   1.000
_cell.angle_alpha   90.00
_cell.angle_beta   90.00
_cell.angle_gamma   90.00
#
_symmetry.space_group_name_H-M   'P 1'
#
loop_
_entity.id
_entity.type
_entity.pdbx_description
1 polymer ?
#
loop_
_entity_poly.entity_id
_entity_poly.type
_entity_poly.pdbx_seq_one_letter_code
_entity_poly.pdbx_strand_id
1 'polypeptide(L)'
;MIITIPAYHAATLLKDIDESLYEELSSIEYASSAVVILAYKKEHITHDLNGFGFVVPDTEDSNLIACSYSSNKFDGRAPDDSVILRAFVGGILKPGI
;
A
#
# COMPACT_ATOMS: atom_id res chain seq x y z
N MET A 1 -24.03 -13.82 -14.33
CA MET A 1 -22.55 -13.86 -14.27
C MET A 1 -22.10 -12.79 -13.29
N ILE A 2 -21.05 -13.05 -12.49
CA ILE A 2 -20.46 -12.07 -11.57
C ILE A 2 -18.95 -12.04 -11.86
N ILE A 3 -18.39 -10.85 -12.11
CA ILE A 3 -16.97 -10.64 -12.40
C ILE A 3 -16.36 -9.89 -11.20
N THR A 4 -15.31 -10.45 -10.60
CA THR A 4 -14.67 -9.91 -9.38
C THR A 4 -13.15 -9.70 -9.54
N ILE A 5 -12.68 -9.57 -10.78
CA ILE A 5 -11.26 -9.31 -11.12
C ILE A 5 -11.03 -7.80 -11.29
N PRO A 6 -9.77 -7.33 -11.31
CA PRO A 6 -9.45 -5.91 -11.56
C PRO A 6 -10.07 -5.37 -12.86
N ALA A 7 -10.38 -4.07 -12.88
CA ALA A 7 -11.11 -3.44 -13.98
C ALA A 7 -10.43 -3.61 -15.35
N TYR A 8 -9.11 -3.45 -15.42
CA TYR A 8 -8.35 -3.61 -16.67
C TYR A 8 -8.41 -5.05 -17.24
N HIS A 9 -8.50 -6.06 -16.36
CA HIS A 9 -8.72 -7.44 -16.78
C HIS A 9 -10.18 -7.67 -17.21
N ALA A 10 -11.14 -7.13 -16.47
CA ALA A 10 -12.56 -7.20 -16.83
C ALA A 10 -12.83 -6.53 -18.19
N ALA A 11 -12.23 -5.36 -18.44
CA ALA A 11 -12.28 -4.67 -19.73
C ALA A 11 -11.81 -5.60 -20.86
N THR A 12 -10.65 -6.23 -20.68
CA THR A 12 -10.08 -7.15 -21.68
C THR A 12 -11.02 -8.31 -22.00
N LEU A 13 -11.72 -8.88 -21.00
CA LEU A 13 -12.69 -9.96 -21.21
C LEU A 13 -13.97 -9.51 -21.93
N LEU A 14 -14.38 -8.27 -21.73
CA LEU A 14 -15.64 -7.72 -22.24
C LEU A 14 -15.49 -6.97 -23.58
N LYS A 15 -14.26 -6.83 -24.06
CA LYS A 15 -13.91 -6.09 -25.27
C LYS A 15 -14.77 -6.44 -26.49
N ASP A 16 -15.02 -7.72 -26.72
CA ASP A 16 -15.80 -8.20 -27.87
C ASP A 16 -17.31 -8.37 -27.57
N ILE A 17 -17.75 -7.97 -26.38
CA ILE A 17 -19.13 -8.11 -25.90
C ILE A 17 -19.82 -6.74 -25.79
N ASP A 18 -19.13 -5.75 -25.22
CA ASP A 18 -19.65 -4.40 -25.00
C ASP A 18 -18.51 -3.38 -25.03
N GLU A 19 -18.48 -2.59 -26.11
CA GLU A 19 -17.43 -1.58 -26.36
C GLU A 19 -17.51 -0.42 -25.35
N SER A 20 -18.71 0.05 -25.00
CA SER A 20 -18.90 1.13 -24.03
C SER A 20 -18.35 0.73 -22.67
N LEU A 21 -18.66 -0.50 -22.24
CA LEU A 21 -18.19 -1.02 -20.96
C LEU A 21 -16.68 -1.28 -20.95
N TYR A 22 -16.11 -1.71 -22.09
CA TYR A 22 -14.67 -1.82 -22.25
C TYR A 22 -13.97 -0.48 -22.03
N GLU A 23 -14.46 0.60 -22.65
CA GLU A 23 -13.88 1.95 -22.53
C GLU A 23 -13.96 2.47 -21.09
N GLU A 24 -15.14 2.36 -20.45
CA GLU A 24 -15.33 2.80 -19.07
C GLU A 24 -14.39 2.07 -18.11
N LEU A 25 -14.31 0.75 -18.19
CA LEU A 25 -13.44 -0.05 -17.32
C LEU A 25 -11.95 0.20 -17.58
N SER A 26 -11.57 0.46 -18.84
CA SER A 26 -10.19 0.77 -19.23
C SER A 26 -9.74 2.15 -18.75
N SER A 27 -10.67 3.08 -18.53
CA SER A 27 -10.37 4.44 -18.05
C SER A 27 -10.02 4.51 -16.55
N ILE A 28 -10.24 3.44 -15.79
CA ILE A 28 -9.99 3.43 -14.35
C ILE A 28 -8.49 3.42 -14.09
N GLU A 29 -7.96 4.52 -13.53
CA GLU A 29 -6.56 4.64 -13.17
C GLU A 29 -6.21 3.79 -11.94
N TYR A 30 -5.07 3.11 -12.00
CA TYR A 30 -4.49 2.36 -10.89
C TYR A 30 -3.13 2.95 -10.55
N ALA A 31 -2.90 3.19 -9.26
CA ALA A 31 -1.58 3.51 -8.75
C ALA A 31 -0.87 2.24 -8.27
N SER A 32 0.39 2.07 -8.65
CA SER A 32 1.26 1.04 -8.07
C SER A 32 1.78 1.49 -6.71
N SER A 33 2.04 0.55 -5.82
CA SER A 33 2.78 0.79 -4.58
C SER A 33 3.53 -0.46 -4.16
N ALA A 34 4.63 -0.27 -3.43
CA ALA A 34 5.33 -1.36 -2.78
C ALA A 34 5.22 -1.24 -1.26
N VAL A 35 5.18 -2.39 -0.59
CA VAL A 35 5.19 -2.48 0.87
C VAL A 35 6.52 -3.08 1.30
N VAL A 36 7.31 -2.30 2.01
CA VAL A 36 8.58 -2.74 2.58
C VAL A 36 8.36 -3.10 4.05
N ILE A 37 8.58 -4.37 4.38
CA ILE A 37 8.48 -4.87 5.76
C ILE A 37 9.86 -4.78 6.40
N LEU A 38 9.94 -4.04 7.51
CA LEU A 38 11.17 -3.87 8.27
C LEU A 38 10.98 -4.48 9.66
N ALA A 39 11.90 -5.35 10.04
CA ALA A 39 11.90 -6.01 11.34
C ALA A 39 13.18 -5.63 12.09
N TYR A 40 13.03 -5.05 13.27
CA TYR A 40 14.13 -4.62 14.13
C TYR A 40 14.00 -5.20 15.52
N LYS A 41 15.13 -5.39 16.20
CA LYS A 41 15.12 -5.56 17.64
C LYS A 41 14.72 -4.26 18.32
N LYS A 42 13.91 -4.36 19.37
CA LYS A 42 13.36 -3.20 20.09
C LYS A 42 14.46 -2.32 20.67
N GLU A 43 15.60 -2.91 21.08
CA GLU A 43 16.78 -2.19 21.57
C GLU A 43 17.44 -1.28 20.53
N HIS A 44 17.23 -1.52 19.23
CA HIS A 44 17.75 -0.66 18.15
C HIS A 44 16.85 0.54 17.84
N ILE A 45 15.66 0.61 18.46
CA ILE A 45 14.73 1.71 18.27
C ILE A 45 15.04 2.79 19.31
N THR A 46 15.50 3.95 18.84
CA THR A 46 15.95 5.06 19.68
C THR A 46 14.84 6.03 20.10
N HIS A 47 13.62 5.86 19.58
CA HIS A 47 12.46 6.70 19.87
C HIS A 47 11.24 5.86 20.16
N ASP A 48 10.38 6.31 21.06
CA ASP A 48 9.16 5.56 21.38
C ASP A 48 8.19 5.55 20.20
N LEU A 49 7.70 4.36 19.86
CA LEU A 49 6.69 4.15 18.82
C LEU A 49 5.27 4.33 19.38
N ASN A 50 4.99 5.51 19.90
CA ASN A 50 3.71 5.85 20.53
C ASN A 50 2.63 6.13 19.47
N GLY A 51 2.02 5.07 18.95
CA GLY A 51 0.91 5.16 17.99
C GLY A 51 0.83 3.95 17.07
N PHE A 52 0.06 4.09 16.00
CA PHE A 52 -0.10 3.03 14.98
C PHE A 52 0.75 3.25 13.72
N GLY A 53 1.49 4.36 13.67
CA GLY A 53 2.24 4.78 12.49
C GLY A 53 2.05 6.26 12.19
N PHE A 54 2.45 6.64 10.98
CA PHE A 54 2.33 8.00 10.46
C PHE A 54 2.07 7.98 8.95
N VAL A 55 1.59 9.12 8.43
CA VAL A 55 1.52 9.43 7.00
C VAL A 55 2.53 10.53 6.70
N VAL A 56 3.04 10.55 5.47
CA VAL A 56 3.97 11.56 4.99
C VAL A 56 3.21 12.47 4.04
N PRO A 57 3.09 13.77 4.35
CA PRO A 57 2.53 14.75 3.42
C PRO A 57 3.36 14.83 2.13
N ASP A 58 2.69 15.08 1.01
CA ASP A 58 3.36 15.20 -0.30
C ASP A 58 4.43 16.31 -0.34
N THR A 59 4.25 17.35 0.47
CA THR A 59 5.19 18.48 0.59
C THR A 59 6.55 18.09 1.16
N GLU A 60 6.69 16.91 1.76
CA GLU A 60 7.96 16.41 2.33
C GLU A 60 8.90 15.79 1.28
N ASP A 61 8.48 15.76 0.00
CA ASP A 61 9.22 15.19 -1.14
C ASP A 61 9.88 13.82 -0.85
N SER A 62 9.09 12.91 -0.28
CA SER A 62 9.53 11.56 0.06
C SER A 62 8.88 10.50 -0.84
N ASN A 63 9.61 9.44 -1.14
CA ASN A 63 9.03 8.23 -1.75
C ASN A 63 8.21 7.41 -0.75
N LEU A 64 8.34 7.68 0.56
CA LEU A 64 7.53 7.09 1.61
C LEU A 64 6.21 7.85 1.73
N ILE A 65 5.08 7.14 1.64
CA ILE A 65 3.73 7.72 1.78
C ILE A 65 3.22 7.54 3.22
N ALA A 66 3.55 6.41 3.83
CA ALA A 66 3.11 6.08 5.18
C ALA A 66 3.99 4.99 5.78
N CYS A 67 4.02 4.92 7.10
CA CYS A 67 4.59 3.79 7.81
C CYS A 67 3.64 3.37 8.93
N SER A 68 3.30 2.08 8.98
CA SER A 68 2.47 1.52 10.07
C SER A 68 3.31 0.68 11.03
N TYR A 69 3.12 0.89 12.33
CA TYR A 69 3.78 0.14 13.41
C TYR A 69 2.97 -1.12 13.69
N SER A 70 3.19 -2.15 12.88
CA SER A 70 2.32 -3.34 12.86
C SER A 70 2.35 -4.14 14.15
N SER A 71 3.51 -4.21 14.82
CA SER A 71 3.64 -4.85 16.13
C SER A 71 2.90 -4.12 17.24
N ASN A 72 2.74 -2.80 17.15
CA ASN A 72 2.01 -1.99 18.14
C ASN A 72 0.50 -1.97 17.86
N LYS A 73 0.11 -2.05 16.58
CA LYS A 73 -1.29 -2.05 16.17
C LYS A 73 -1.98 -3.40 16.41
N PHE A 74 -1.24 -4.50 16.34
CA PHE A 74 -1.79 -5.84 16.40
C PHE A 74 -0.97 -6.72 17.35
N ASP A 75 -1.55 -7.03 18.51
CA ASP A 75 -0.94 -7.91 19.50
C ASP A 75 -0.57 -9.27 18.89
N GLY A 76 0.59 -9.80 19.29
CA GLY A 76 1.13 -11.08 18.78
C GLY A 76 1.67 -11.03 17.35
N ARG A 77 1.72 -9.86 16.70
CA ARG A 77 2.27 -9.71 15.33
C ARG A 77 3.80 -9.84 15.28
N ALA A 78 4.49 -9.61 16.40
CA ALA A 78 5.94 -9.77 16.54
C ALA A 78 6.28 -10.34 17.93
N PRO A 79 7.46 -10.97 18.11
CA PRO A 79 8.00 -11.28 19.43
C PRO A 79 8.17 -10.02 20.30
N ASP A 80 8.12 -10.17 21.62
CA ASP A 80 8.16 -9.05 22.58
C ASP A 80 9.41 -8.15 22.46
N ASP A 81 10.53 -8.73 22.02
CA ASP A 81 11.81 -8.03 21.85
C ASP A 81 12.01 -7.43 20.45
N SER A 82 10.97 -7.43 19.62
CA SER A 82 11.03 -7.11 18.21
C SER A 82 9.92 -6.15 17.79
N VAL A 83 10.20 -5.37 16.74
CA VAL A 83 9.29 -4.38 16.17
C VAL A 83 9.14 -4.65 14.68
N ILE A 84 7.90 -4.62 14.18
CA ILE A 84 7.60 -4.71 12.74
C ILE A 84 7.00 -3.40 12.26
N LEU A 85 7.69 -2.78 11.31
CA LEU A 85 7.26 -1.59 10.59
C LEU A 85 6.88 -1.99 9.16
N ARG A 86 5.84 -1.37 8.61
CA ARG A 86 5.52 -1.48 7.17
C ARG A 86 5.55 -0.11 6.56
N ALA A 87 6.51 0.11 5.68
CA ALA A 87 6.64 1.31 4.88
C ALA A 87 5.91 1.13 3.54
N PHE A 88 5.07 2.09 3.18
CA PHE A 88 4.35 2.15 1.90
C PHE A 88 5.05 3.16 1.00
N VAL A 89 5.48 2.74 -0.18
CA VAL A 89 6.20 3.58 -1.14
C VAL A 89 5.51 3.59 -2.50
N GLY A 90 5.65 4.69 -3.23
CA GLY A 90 5.03 4.90 -4.56
C GLY A 90 3.68 5.62 -4.48
N GLY A 91 2.63 5.01 -5.03
CA GLY A 91 1.29 5.59 -5.07
C GLY A 91 1.14 6.66 -6.14
N ILE A 92 -0.05 7.27 -6.21
CA ILE A 92 -0.42 8.18 -7.30
C ILE A 92 0.44 9.45 -7.34
N LEU A 93 0.96 9.89 -6.19
CA LEU A 93 1.79 11.09 -6.07
C LEU A 93 3.27 10.83 -6.37
N LYS A 94 3.72 9.56 -6.37
CA LYS A 94 5.10 9.16 -6.70
C LYS A 94 5.09 8.03 -7.75
N PRO A 95 4.63 8.31 -8.99
CA PRO A 95 4.61 7.33 -10.06
C PRO A 95 6.05 6.99 -10.49
N GLY A 96 6.43 5.71 -10.46
CA GLY A 96 7.75 5.23 -10.92
C GLY A 96 8.57 4.44 -9.90
N ILE A 97 8.11 4.35 -8.65
CA ILE A 97 8.56 3.36 -7.66
C ILE A 97 7.74 2.07 -7.81
#